data_AF-A0A8W8J9B9-F1
#
_entry.id   AF-A0A8W8J9B9-F1
#
_cell.length_a   1.000
_cell.length_b   1.000
_cell.length_c   1.000
_cell.angle_alpha   90.00
_cell.angle_beta   90.00
_cell.angle_gamma   90.00
#
_symmetry.space_group_name_H-M   'P 1'
#
loop_
_entity.id
_entity.type
_entity.pdbx_description
1 polymer ?
#
loop_
_entity_poly.entity_id
_entity_poly.type
_entity_poly.pdbx_seq_one_letter_code
_entity_poly.pdbx_strand_id
1 'polypeptide(L)'
;MFQVFVLLVLPFWTSANSYNVDKNVQKQIEAFQNTVNEFKDLVHVQRQRNDRIELELLKSRNEMEQMKENYLNEIEKLNNRVSNLELIEAKYNRILTAMIEDSQEQMNLSDADLSMKKKKSEDGERDIYRIQKRVLTPSSTSRNGVAFYAYMTTRLHTPSTEHVLVFDVVKTNIGNAYHPSTGVFMVPESGVYVFTWTFWI
;
A
#
# COMPACT_ATOMS: atom_id res chain seq x y z
N MET A 1 7.00 -1.10 36.70
CA MET A 1 8.28 -0.77 37.36
C MET A 1 8.80 -2.07 37.98
N PHE A 2 9.69 -2.79 37.28
CA PHE A 2 10.24 -4.06 37.79
C PHE A 2 11.49 -3.75 38.61
N GLN A 3 11.44 -4.05 39.91
CA GLN A 3 12.53 -3.84 40.86
C GLN A 3 13.31 -5.15 41.01
N VAL A 4 14.55 -5.15 40.51
CA VAL A 4 15.48 -6.28 40.68
C VAL A 4 16.22 -6.09 41.99
N PHE A 5 16.03 -7.01 42.95
CA PHE A 5 16.82 -7.06 44.18
C PHE A 5 18.05 -7.93 43.96
N VAL A 6 19.24 -7.33 44.09
CA VAL A 6 20.51 -8.07 44.13
C VAL A 6 20.82 -8.34 45.60
N LEU A 7 20.69 -9.60 46.01
CA LEU A 7 21.06 -10.07 47.35
C LEU A 7 22.56 -10.38 47.36
N LEU A 8 23.36 -9.49 47.95
CA LEU A 8 24.77 -9.74 48.25
C LEU A 8 24.86 -10.51 49.57
N VAL A 9 25.08 -11.83 49.49
CA VAL A 9 25.44 -12.64 50.64
C VAL A 9 26.95 -12.52 50.84
N LEU A 10 27.38 -11.76 51.84
CA LEU A 10 28.78 -11.73 52.26
C LEU A 10 29.03 -12.91 53.23
N PRO A 11 30.02 -13.78 52.97
CA PRO A 11 30.37 -14.82 53.93
C PRO A 11 31.15 -14.19 55.09
N PHE A 12 30.56 -14.22 56.28
CA PHE A 12 31.29 -13.95 57.52
C PHE A 12 32.23 -15.13 57.81
N TRP A 13 33.54 -14.89 57.82
CA TRP A 13 34.53 -15.84 58.35
C TRP A 13 35.31 -15.16 59.48
N THR A 14 35.10 -15.62 60.71
CA THR A 14 36.02 -15.40 61.82
C THR A 14 36.98 -16.58 61.88
N SER A 15 38.23 -16.40 61.50
CA SER A 15 39.35 -17.07 62.18
C SER A 15 40.67 -16.41 61.77
N ALA A 16 41.42 -15.99 62.78
CA ALA A 16 42.77 -15.49 62.65
C ALA A 16 43.70 -16.63 62.23
N ASN A 17 44.00 -16.74 60.93
CA ASN A 17 45.19 -17.44 60.47
C ASN A 17 45.68 -16.91 59.12
N SER A 18 46.82 -16.21 59.17
CA SER A 18 47.90 -16.20 58.18
C SER A 18 47.57 -15.91 56.70
N TYR A 19 47.74 -14.64 56.32
CA TYR A 19 48.41 -14.16 55.09
C TYR A 19 48.55 -15.13 53.90
N ASN A 20 47.42 -15.58 53.34
CA ASN A 20 47.29 -16.01 51.96
C ASN A 20 45.80 -16.11 51.66
N VAL A 21 45.12 -14.96 51.58
CA VAL A 21 43.86 -14.92 50.84
C VAL A 21 44.19 -15.44 49.44
N ASP A 22 43.67 -16.62 49.14
CA ASP A 22 44.05 -17.42 47.98
C ASP A 22 44.04 -16.56 46.72
N LYS A 23 45.20 -16.39 46.06
CA LYS A 23 45.36 -15.49 44.89
C LYS A 23 44.34 -15.80 43.80
N ASN A 24 43.87 -17.04 43.74
CA ASN A 24 42.81 -17.47 42.84
C ASN A 24 41.45 -16.81 43.14
N VAL A 25 41.08 -16.68 44.42
CA VAL A 25 39.84 -16.03 44.86
C VAL A 25 39.88 -14.53 44.53
N GLN A 26 41.01 -13.86 44.77
CA GLN A 26 41.17 -12.44 44.42
C GLN A 26 41.00 -12.21 42.92
N LYS A 27 41.64 -13.05 42.09
CA LYS A 27 41.51 -12.98 40.63
C LYS A 27 40.06 -13.20 40.15
N GLN A 28 39.33 -14.11 40.79
CA GLN A 28 37.91 -14.32 40.49
C GLN A 28 37.04 -13.12 40.88
N ILE A 29 37.33 -12.49 42.02
CA ILE A 29 36.63 -11.27 42.47
C ILE A 29 36.87 -10.12 41.48
N GLU A 30 38.11 -9.91 41.05
CA GLU A 30 38.44 -8.88 40.05
C GLU A 30 37.73 -9.16 38.72
N ALA A 31 37.74 -10.41 38.25
CA ALA A 31 37.04 -10.79 37.02
C ALA A 31 35.52 -10.53 37.14
N PHE A 32 34.92 -10.89 38.27
CA PHE A 32 33.51 -10.63 38.55
C PHE A 32 33.20 -9.13 38.60
N GLN A 33 34.03 -8.34 39.27
CA GLN A 33 33.88 -6.88 39.32
C GLN A 33 33.94 -6.25 37.93
N ASN A 34 34.85 -6.72 37.06
CA ASN A 34 34.94 -6.27 35.68
C ASN A 34 33.67 -6.60 34.90
N THR A 35 33.15 -7.83 35.01
CA THR A 35 31.88 -8.21 34.37
C THR A 35 30.70 -7.40 34.87
N VAL A 36 30.64 -7.10 36.17
CA VAL A 36 29.58 -6.25 36.75
C VAL A 36 29.64 -4.82 36.20
N ASN A 37 30.85 -4.26 36.05
CA ASN A 37 31.03 -2.94 35.46
C ASN A 37 30.62 -2.93 33.97
N GLU A 38 31.02 -3.92 33.19
CA GLU A 38 30.61 -4.06 31.80
C GLU A 38 29.09 -4.22 31.67
N PHE A 39 28.47 -5.03 32.53
CA PHE A 39 27.02 -5.18 32.56
C PHE A 39 26.31 -3.87 32.91
N LYS A 40 26.85 -3.09 33.85
CA LYS A 40 26.32 -1.77 34.21
C LYS A 40 26.34 -0.81 33.02
N ASP A 41 27.44 -0.80 32.27
CA ASP A 41 27.57 0.02 31.07
C ASP A 41 26.59 -0.42 29.98
N LEU A 42 26.44 -1.74 29.77
CA LEU A 42 25.48 -2.30 28.82
C LEU A 42 24.04 -1.91 29.17
N VAL A 43 23.66 -2.01 30.45
CA VAL A 43 22.33 -1.58 30.93
C VAL A 43 22.13 -0.08 30.70
N HIS A 44 23.16 0.74 30.90
CA HIS A 44 23.07 2.17 30.64
C HIS A 44 22.85 2.47 29.15
N VAL A 45 23.62 1.84 28.27
CA VAL A 45 23.46 1.94 26.81
C VAL A 45 22.08 1.45 26.36
N GLN A 46 21.60 0.34 26.93
CA GLN A 46 20.29 -0.19 26.59
C GLN A 46 19.16 0.77 26.99
N ARG A 47 19.28 1.43 28.15
CA ARG A 47 18.32 2.47 28.56
C ARG A 47 18.29 3.63 27.56
N GLN A 48 19.45 4.15 27.16
CA GLN A 48 19.53 5.22 26.17
C GLN A 48 18.91 4.83 24.83
N ARG A 49 19.13 3.59 24.38
CA ARG A 49 18.50 3.06 23.15
C ARG A 49 16.98 2.98 23.29
N ASN A 50 16.48 2.52 24.42
CA ASN A 50 15.04 2.45 24.67
C ASN A 50 14.42 3.85 24.68
N ASP A 51 15.03 4.82 25.35
CA ASP A 51 14.56 6.21 25.38
C ASP A 51 14.52 6.81 23.96
N ARG A 52 15.54 6.51 23.13
CA ARG A 52 15.58 6.94 21.72
C ARG A 52 14.46 6.30 20.90
N ILE A 53 14.23 4.99 21.07
CA ILE A 53 13.17 4.27 20.36
C ILE A 53 11.80 4.84 20.73
N GLU A 54 11.56 5.13 22.01
CA GLU A 54 10.31 5.75 22.46
C GLU A 54 10.10 7.13 21.82
N LEU A 55 11.16 7.93 21.71
CA LEU A 55 11.12 9.23 21.05
C LEU A 55 10.80 9.12 19.56
N GLU A 56 11.45 8.20 18.85
CA GLU A 56 11.19 7.96 17.42
C GLU A 56 9.78 7.42 17.18
N LEU A 57 9.27 6.54 18.04
CA LEU A 57 7.90 6.04 17.98
C LEU A 57 6.88 7.15 18.19
N LEU A 58 7.13 8.05 19.15
CA LEU A 58 6.25 9.19 19.40
C LEU A 58 6.23 10.14 18.19
N LYS A 59 7.40 10.42 17.62
CA LYS A 59 7.52 11.26 16.43
C LYS A 59 6.77 10.66 15.24
N SER A 60 7.02 9.38 14.95
CA SER A 60 6.34 8.66 13.87
C SER A 60 4.82 8.60 14.07
N ARG A 61 4.34 8.41 15.32
CA ARG A 61 2.92 8.48 15.64
C ARG A 61 2.33 9.85 15.33
N ASN A 62 2.99 10.93 15.72
CA ASN A 62 2.51 12.28 15.47
C ASN A 62 2.44 12.61 13.97
N GLU A 63 3.46 12.20 13.20
CA GLU A 63 3.48 12.33 11.74
C GLU A 63 2.34 11.53 11.10
N MET A 64 2.07 10.32 11.58
CA MET A 64 0.98 9.47 11.11
C MET A 64 -0.39 10.07 11.43
N GLU A 65 -0.58 10.64 12.63
CA GLU A 65 -1.83 11.34 12.97
C GLU A 65 -2.04 12.58 12.11
N GLN A 66 -0.99 13.38 11.87
CA GLN A 66 -1.09 14.53 10.97
C GLN A 66 -1.45 14.09 9.53
N MET A 67 -0.84 13.02 9.05
CA MET A 67 -1.13 12.46 7.74
C MET A 67 -2.57 11.95 7.65
N LYS A 68 -3.06 11.28 8.69
CA LYS A 68 -4.45 10.79 8.79
C LYS A 68 -5.44 11.96 8.74
N GLU A 69 -5.20 13.03 9.49
CA GLU A 69 -6.04 14.24 9.45
C GLU A 69 -6.06 14.89 8.05
N ASN A 70 -4.91 14.96 7.38
CA ASN A 70 -4.86 15.46 6.00
C ASN A 70 -5.68 14.60 5.04
N TYR A 71 -5.59 13.27 5.15
CA TYR A 71 -6.39 12.37 4.32
C TYR A 71 -7.89 12.47 4.59
N LEU A 72 -8.29 12.61 5.85
CA LEU A 72 -9.71 12.78 6.21
C LEU A 72 -10.28 14.06 5.62
N ASN A 73 -9.56 15.18 5.71
CA ASN A 73 -9.96 16.44 5.11
C ASN A 73 -10.10 16.33 3.58
N GLU A 74 -9.20 15.60 2.92
CA GLU A 74 -9.28 15.44 1.47
C GLU A 74 -10.45 14.53 1.05
N ILE A 75 -10.70 13.45 1.79
CA ILE A 75 -11.88 12.58 1.59
C ILE A 75 -13.17 13.39 1.75
N GLU A 76 -13.27 14.25 2.76
CA GLU A 76 -14.44 15.11 2.97
C GLU A 76 -14.66 16.05 1.77
N LYS A 77 -13.60 16.70 1.28
CA LYS A 77 -13.69 17.54 0.07
C LYS A 77 -14.12 16.75 -1.16
N LEU A 78 -13.59 15.54 -1.35
CA LEU A 78 -13.99 14.67 -2.46
C LEU A 78 -15.47 14.28 -2.35
N ASN A 79 -15.93 13.88 -1.16
CA ASN A 79 -17.32 13.54 -0.93
C ASN A 79 -18.25 14.71 -1.25
N ASN A 80 -17.90 15.93 -0.85
CA ASN A 80 -18.65 17.13 -1.18
C ASN A 80 -18.71 17.38 -2.70
N ARG A 81 -17.60 17.18 -3.41
CA ARG A 81 -17.55 17.30 -4.87
C ARG A 81 -18.39 16.23 -5.57
N VAL A 82 -18.34 14.98 -5.11
CA VAL A 82 -19.14 13.87 -5.63
C VAL A 82 -20.63 14.15 -5.43
N SER A 83 -21.04 14.56 -4.23
CA SER A 83 -22.43 14.92 -3.93
C SER A 83 -22.96 16.02 -4.85
N ASN A 84 -22.14 17.05 -5.14
CA ASN A 84 -22.51 18.10 -6.08
C ASN A 84 -22.65 17.59 -7.52
N LEU A 85 -21.78 16.67 -7.95
CA LEU A 85 -21.85 16.07 -9.30
C LEU A 85 -23.10 15.20 -9.45
N GLU A 86 -23.41 14.37 -8.46
CA GLU A 86 -24.63 13.56 -8.42
C GLU A 86 -25.89 14.43 -8.52
N LEU A 87 -25.89 15.59 -7.85
CA LEU A 87 -26.99 16.55 -7.94
C LEU A 87 -27.14 17.13 -9.36
N ILE A 88 -26.03 17.47 -10.02
CA ILE A 88 -26.04 17.99 -11.39
C ILE A 88 -26.50 16.91 -12.36
N GLU A 89 -26.01 15.69 -12.23
CA GLU A 89 -26.41 14.54 -13.05
C GLU A 89 -27.91 14.26 -12.90
N ALA A 90 -28.44 14.28 -11.68
CA ALA A 90 -29.87 14.12 -11.44
C ALA A 90 -30.71 15.23 -12.11
N LYS A 91 -30.23 16.48 -12.08
CA LYS A 91 -30.91 17.60 -12.76
C LYS A 91 -30.89 17.43 -14.28
N TYR A 92 -29.75 17.03 -14.84
CA TYR A 92 -29.60 16.78 -16.27
C TYR A 92 -30.55 15.67 -16.74
N ASN A 93 -30.58 14.55 -16.02
CA ASN A 93 -31.44 13.42 -16.36
C ASN A 93 -32.93 13.78 -16.33
N ARG A 94 -33.38 14.59 -15.35
CA ARG A 94 -34.77 15.10 -15.32
C ARG A 94 -35.12 15.93 -16.55
N ILE A 95 -34.22 16.81 -16.98
CA ILE A 95 -34.43 17.64 -18.17
C ILE A 95 -34.50 16.77 -19.42
N LEU A 96 -33.60 15.80 -19.54
CA LEU A 96 -33.57 14.88 -20.67
C LEU A 96 -34.86 14.06 -20.77
N THR A 97 -35.37 13.55 -19.63
CA THR A 97 -36.65 12.84 -19.58
C THR A 97 -37.82 13.73 -20.01
N ALA A 98 -37.90 14.95 -19.48
CA ALA A 98 -38.97 15.90 -19.84
C ALA A 98 -38.96 16.26 -21.33
N MET A 99 -37.78 16.45 -21.94
CA MET A 99 -37.65 16.71 -23.38
C MET A 99 -38.08 15.53 -24.26
N ILE A 100 -37.85 14.29 -23.80
CA ILE A 100 -38.31 13.08 -24.50
C ILE A 100 -39.84 12.97 -24.42
N GLU A 101 -40.44 13.25 -23.28
CA GLU A 101 -41.90 13.24 -23.07
C GLU A 101 -42.59 14.28 -23.97
N ASP A 102 -42.08 15.53 -24.03
CA ASP A 102 -42.61 16.59 -24.92
C ASP A 102 -42.51 16.22 -26.42
N SER A 103 -41.45 15.49 -26.81
CA SER A 103 -41.25 15.07 -28.21
C SER A 103 -42.19 13.92 -28.62
N GLN A 104 -42.64 13.08 -27.66
CA GLN A 104 -43.58 11.99 -27.94
C GLN A 104 -45.04 12.48 -28.05
N GLU A 105 -45.43 13.55 -27.37
CA GLU A 105 -46.77 14.14 -27.53
C GLU A 105 -46.97 14.81 -28.91
N GLN A 106 -45.90 15.37 -29.51
CA GLN A 106 -45.97 15.95 -30.86
C GLN A 106 -46.02 14.90 -31.98
N MET A 107 -45.45 13.70 -31.78
CA MET A 107 -45.53 12.61 -32.76
C MET A 107 -46.94 12.00 -32.86
N ASN A 108 -47.67 11.93 -31.75
CA ASN A 108 -49.00 11.31 -31.73
C ASN A 108 -50.12 12.15 -32.39
N LEU A 109 -49.86 13.41 -32.77
CA LEU A 109 -50.82 14.26 -33.51
C LEU A 109 -50.63 14.25 -35.04
N SER A 110 -49.51 13.74 -35.54
CA SER A 110 -49.17 13.74 -36.98
C SER A 110 -49.48 12.42 -37.71
N ASP A 111 -49.78 11.34 -36.97
CA ASP A 111 -49.98 10.00 -37.54
C ASP A 111 -51.37 9.75 -38.16
N ALA A 112 -52.28 10.74 -38.12
CA ALA A 112 -53.59 10.61 -38.75
C ALA A 112 -53.59 10.84 -40.29
N ASP A 113 -52.52 11.41 -40.88
CA ASP A 113 -52.59 11.96 -42.25
C ASP A 113 -51.59 11.39 -43.29
N LEU A 114 -50.79 10.37 -42.97
CA LEU A 114 -49.79 9.83 -43.92
C LEU A 114 -49.88 8.31 -44.18
N SER A 115 -51.09 7.75 -44.18
CA SER A 115 -51.33 6.36 -44.60
C SER A 115 -51.64 6.19 -46.10
N MET A 116 -50.84 6.79 -47.00
CA MET A 116 -50.83 6.37 -48.42
C MET A 116 -49.47 6.62 -49.09
N LYS A 117 -48.95 5.57 -49.74
CA LYS A 117 -47.74 5.50 -50.61
C LYS A 117 -46.41 5.65 -49.84
N LYS A 118 -45.45 4.73 -49.92
CA LYS A 118 -44.95 3.98 -51.09
C LYS A 118 -44.18 2.74 -50.63
N LYS A 119 -44.35 1.65 -51.38
CA LYS A 119 -43.44 0.49 -51.40
C LYS A 119 -42.15 0.82 -52.19
N LYS A 120 -41.09 0.11 -51.78
CA LYS A 120 -39.92 -0.39 -52.53
C LYS A 120 -38.57 0.29 -52.24
N SER A 121 -37.68 -0.61 -51.80
CA SER A 121 -36.23 -0.66 -52.02
C SER A 121 -35.37 0.05 -50.98
N GLU A 122 -34.79 -0.75 -50.07
CA GLU A 122 -33.40 -0.59 -49.57
C GLU A 122 -33.08 -1.75 -48.62
N ASP A 123 -32.42 -2.78 -49.15
CA ASP A 123 -31.60 -3.75 -48.40
C ASP A 123 -30.24 -3.73 -49.10
N GLY A 124 -29.13 -3.43 -48.47
CA GLY A 124 -28.90 -3.12 -47.06
C GLY A 124 -27.41 -2.85 -46.92
N GLU A 125 -27.05 -1.58 -46.89
CA GLU A 125 -25.72 -1.09 -46.54
C GLU A 125 -25.49 -1.39 -45.05
N ARG A 126 -25.08 -2.64 -44.74
CA ARG A 126 -24.87 -3.12 -43.36
C ARG A 126 -23.45 -3.59 -43.06
N ASP A 127 -22.45 -3.05 -43.76
CA ASP A 127 -21.04 -3.40 -43.54
C ASP A 127 -20.28 -2.43 -42.61
N ILE A 128 -20.91 -1.42 -42.02
CA ILE A 128 -20.19 -0.39 -41.23
C ILE A 128 -19.99 -0.77 -39.74
N TYR A 129 -20.67 -1.80 -39.21
CA TYR A 129 -20.59 -2.12 -37.76
C TYR A 129 -19.72 -3.33 -37.38
N ARG A 130 -18.92 -3.87 -38.31
CA ARG A 130 -18.05 -5.04 -38.05
C ARG A 130 -16.55 -4.78 -38.01
N ILE A 131 -16.13 -3.52 -37.93
CA ILE A 131 -14.73 -3.17 -37.60
C ILE A 131 -14.66 -2.82 -36.11
N GLN A 132 -14.80 -3.84 -35.25
CA GLN A 132 -14.31 -3.75 -33.89
C GLN A 132 -13.23 -4.80 -33.64
N LYS A 133 -12.05 -4.27 -33.30
CA LYS A 133 -11.03 -4.88 -32.45
C LYS A 133 -10.22 -6.06 -33.02
N ARG A 134 -9.42 -5.74 -34.04
CA ARG A 134 -8.00 -6.17 -34.07
C ARG A 134 -7.11 -5.00 -34.46
N VAL A 135 -7.12 -3.96 -33.62
CA VAL A 135 -5.99 -3.05 -33.55
C VAL A 135 -5.09 -3.63 -32.49
N LEU A 136 -3.97 -4.22 -32.91
CA LEU A 136 -2.78 -4.26 -32.06
C LEU A 136 -2.40 -2.80 -31.85
N THR A 137 -3.00 -2.17 -30.84
CA THR A 137 -2.56 -0.85 -30.40
C THR A 137 -1.15 -1.08 -29.86
N PRO A 138 -0.08 -0.50 -30.47
CA PRO A 138 1.09 -0.20 -29.66
C PRO A 138 0.54 0.63 -28.50
N SER A 139 0.72 0.14 -27.27
CA SER A 139 0.26 0.82 -26.07
C SER A 139 0.70 2.26 -26.22
N SER A 140 -0.26 3.16 -26.45
CA SER A 140 0.00 4.58 -26.36
C SER A 140 0.52 4.75 -24.94
N THR A 141 1.82 5.01 -24.82
CA THR A 141 2.42 5.48 -23.60
C THR A 141 1.70 6.78 -23.31
N SER A 142 0.60 6.68 -22.58
CA SER A 142 -0.07 7.85 -22.05
C SER A 142 1.03 8.58 -21.29
N ARG A 143 1.15 9.89 -21.47
CA ARG A 143 2.08 10.78 -20.75
C ARG A 143 1.82 10.82 -19.23
N ASN A 144 1.18 9.79 -18.68
CA ASN A 144 0.66 9.65 -17.34
C ASN A 144 1.62 8.84 -16.44
N GLY A 145 2.87 8.61 -16.87
CA GLY A 145 3.89 7.89 -16.10
C GLY A 145 3.72 6.36 -16.13
N VAL A 146 4.64 5.66 -15.47
CA VAL A 146 4.67 4.19 -15.38
C VAL A 146 4.69 3.81 -13.91
N ALA A 147 3.73 2.99 -13.48
CA ALA A 147 3.63 2.56 -12.09
C ALA A 147 2.85 1.26 -11.98
N PHE A 148 3.27 0.38 -11.06
CA PHE A 148 2.51 -0.82 -10.74
C PHE A 148 2.47 -1.09 -9.23
N TYR A 149 1.42 -1.77 -8.80
CA TYR A 149 1.29 -2.32 -7.45
C TYR A 149 0.59 -3.68 -7.56
N ALA A 150 1.25 -4.72 -7.05
CA ALA A 150 0.77 -6.09 -7.08
C ALA A 150 1.12 -6.81 -5.77
N TYR A 151 0.34 -7.83 -5.42
CA TYR A 151 0.66 -8.75 -4.32
C TYR A 151 0.43 -10.19 -4.74
N MET A 152 1.02 -11.09 -3.97
CA MET A 152 0.92 -12.52 -4.15
C MET A 152 -0.15 -13.08 -3.20
N THR A 153 -1.06 -13.91 -3.70
CA THR A 153 -2.07 -14.57 -2.86
C THR A 153 -1.60 -15.91 -2.32
N THR A 154 -0.67 -16.56 -3.02
CA THR A 154 -0.19 -17.90 -2.71
C THR A 154 1.05 -17.85 -1.83
N ARG A 155 1.14 -18.78 -0.87
CA ARG A 155 2.34 -18.93 -0.04
C ARG A 155 3.36 -19.76 -0.82
N LEU A 156 4.54 -19.19 -1.06
CA LEU A 156 5.68 -19.93 -1.61
C LEU A 156 6.37 -20.69 -0.48
N HIS A 157 6.18 -22.00 -0.44
CA HIS A 157 6.72 -22.86 0.62
C HIS A 157 8.25 -23.01 0.54
N THR A 158 8.84 -22.91 -0.65
CA THR A 158 10.29 -23.02 -0.87
C THR A 158 10.69 -22.16 -2.07
N PRO A 159 10.87 -20.83 -1.90
CA PRO A 159 11.43 -20.01 -2.96
C PRO A 159 12.87 -20.48 -3.25
N SER A 160 13.09 -21.07 -4.42
CA SER A 160 14.44 -21.38 -4.92
C SER A 160 15.11 -20.10 -5.42
N THR A 161 16.45 -20.03 -5.36
CA THR A 161 17.25 -18.87 -5.79
C THR A 161 17.04 -18.49 -7.27
N GLU A 162 16.51 -19.42 -8.08
CA GLU A 162 16.24 -19.22 -9.52
C GLU A 162 14.74 -19.03 -9.83
N HIS A 163 13.88 -18.88 -8.81
CA HIS A 163 12.45 -18.74 -9.03
C HIS A 163 12.03 -17.27 -9.13
N VAL A 164 11.38 -16.92 -10.24
CA VAL A 164 10.76 -15.60 -10.40
C VAL A 164 9.52 -15.51 -9.51
N LEU A 165 9.47 -14.48 -8.67
CA LEU A 165 8.32 -14.22 -7.82
C LEU A 165 7.19 -13.60 -8.65
N VAL A 166 6.10 -14.35 -8.81
CA VAL A 166 4.92 -13.91 -9.54
C VAL A 166 3.90 -13.31 -8.57
N PHE A 167 3.78 -11.98 -8.56
CA PHE A 167 2.69 -11.31 -7.85
C PHE A 167 1.46 -11.30 -8.77
N ASP A 168 0.56 -12.25 -8.53
CA ASP A 168 -0.55 -12.61 -9.40
C ASP A 168 -1.71 -11.60 -9.37
N VAL A 169 -1.88 -10.89 -8.26
CA VAL A 169 -2.97 -9.91 -8.11
C VAL A 169 -2.45 -8.49 -8.30
N VAL A 170 -2.85 -7.87 -9.40
CA VAL A 170 -2.49 -6.50 -9.77
C VAL A 170 -3.59 -5.53 -9.33
N LYS A 171 -3.20 -4.49 -8.60
CA LYS A 171 -4.09 -3.38 -8.19
C LYS A 171 -3.90 -2.14 -9.06
N THR A 172 -2.67 -1.87 -9.49
CA THR A 172 -2.34 -0.76 -10.39
C THR A 172 -1.32 -1.24 -11.42
N ASN A 173 -1.45 -0.83 -12.69
CA ASN A 173 -0.50 -1.12 -13.77
C ASN A 173 -0.54 -0.04 -14.86
N ILE A 174 -0.24 1.20 -14.48
CA ILE A 174 -0.18 2.34 -15.40
C ILE A 174 0.98 2.12 -16.36
N GLY A 175 0.72 2.22 -17.66
CA GLY A 175 1.68 1.91 -18.71
C GLY A 175 1.80 0.42 -19.05
N ASN A 176 1.06 -0.47 -18.38
CA ASN A 176 1.03 -1.92 -18.63
C ASN A 176 2.42 -2.58 -18.65
N ALA A 177 3.36 -2.05 -17.86
CA ALA A 177 4.74 -2.50 -17.84
C ALA A 177 4.94 -3.77 -16.99
N TYR A 178 4.06 -4.07 -16.04
CA TYR A 178 4.12 -5.29 -15.23
C TYR A 178 3.27 -6.41 -15.82
N HIS A 179 3.83 -7.61 -15.94
CA HIS A 179 3.16 -8.81 -16.43
C HIS A 179 2.85 -9.79 -15.29
N PRO A 180 1.58 -9.91 -14.84
CA PRO A 180 1.23 -10.76 -13.70
C PRO A 180 1.33 -12.26 -13.97
N SER A 181 1.40 -12.69 -15.23
CA SER A 181 1.62 -14.11 -15.56
C SER A 181 3.08 -14.53 -15.43
N THR A 182 4.02 -13.59 -15.53
CA THR A 182 5.47 -13.85 -15.53
C THR A 182 6.18 -13.24 -14.34
N GLY A 183 5.56 -12.29 -13.63
CA GLY A 183 6.20 -11.52 -12.56
C GLY A 183 7.19 -10.47 -13.08
N VAL A 184 7.25 -10.24 -14.39
CA VAL A 184 8.27 -9.39 -15.01
C VAL A 184 7.75 -7.97 -15.22
N PHE A 185 8.51 -6.99 -14.76
CA PHE A 185 8.34 -5.59 -15.14
C PHE A 185 9.25 -5.27 -16.33
N MET A 186 8.66 -4.88 -17.46
CA MET A 186 9.38 -4.45 -18.66
C MET A 186 9.44 -2.93 -18.70
N VAL A 187 10.67 -2.39 -18.69
CA VAL A 187 10.93 -0.95 -18.73
C VAL A 187 10.49 -0.39 -20.09
N PRO A 188 9.47 0.49 -20.14
CA PRO A 188 8.98 1.01 -21.42
C PRO A 188 9.81 2.20 -21.93
N GLU A 189 10.44 2.97 -21.04
CA GLU A 189 11.24 4.16 -21.36
C GLU A 189 12.48 4.26 -20.47
N SER A 190 13.57 4.83 -20.99
CA SER A 190 14.79 5.07 -20.19
C SER A 190 14.53 6.05 -19.06
N GLY A 191 14.93 5.70 -17.84
CA GLY A 191 14.73 6.55 -16.68
C GLY A 191 15.09 5.86 -15.38
N VAL A 192 14.79 6.53 -14.26
CA VAL A 192 14.96 5.99 -12.91
C VAL A 192 13.65 5.37 -12.46
N TYR A 193 13.72 4.12 -11.99
CA TYR A 193 12.60 3.36 -11.46
C TYR A 193 12.86 3.00 -10.00
N VAL A 194 11.81 3.03 -9.17
CA VAL A 194 11.88 2.67 -7.76
C VAL A 194 11.04 1.41 -7.55
N PHE A 195 11.64 0.41 -6.93
CA PHE A 195 10.96 -0.82 -6.53
C PHE A 195 10.96 -0.90 -5.00
N THR A 196 9.80 -1.19 -4.43
CA THR A 196 9.64 -1.49 -3.01
C THR A 196 8.87 -2.79 -2.88
N TRP A 197 9.29 -3.64 -1.94
CA TRP A 197 8.64 -4.91 -1.67
C TRP A 197 8.74 -5.23 -0.19
N THR A 198 7.73 -5.94 0.31
CA THR A 198 7.70 -6.45 1.68
C THR A 198 7.36 -7.92 1.62
N PHE A 199 8.19 -8.75 2.24
CA PHE A 199 7.92 -10.17 2.41
C PHE A 199 7.55 -10.44 3.86
N TRP A 200 6.46 -11.17 4.06
CA TRP A 200 6.11 -11.73 5.35
C TRP A 200 6.64 -13.16 5.37
N ILE A 201 7.63 -13.42 6.21
CA ILE A 201 8.16 -14.77 6.51
C ILE A 201 7.31 -15.40 7.60
#